data_AF-G5E183-F1
#
_entry.id   AF-G5E183-F1
#
_cell.length_a   1.000
_cell.length_b   1.000
_cell.length_c   1.000
_cell.angle_alpha   90.00
_cell.angle_beta   90.00
_cell.angle_gamma   90.00
#
_symmetry.space_group_name_H-M   'P 1'
#
loop_
_entity.id
_entity.type
_entity.pdbx_description
1 polymer ?
#
loop_
_entity_poly.entity_id
_entity_poly.type
_entity_poly.pdbx_seq_one_letter_code
_entity_poly.pdbx_strand_id
1 'polypeptide(L)'
;IHIEIPGMEETLNIARSVQALSALDSITLSYPFFFRPSKYTLGEGWPRDTMENFFYKIQAETDFWRLSEVNEEFRICPSYPSKVIVP
;
A
#
# COMPACT_ATOMS: atom_id res chain seq x y z
N ILE A 1 -15.29 -14.38 -18.00
CA ILE A 1 -15.38 -13.52 -19.20
C ILE A 1 -15.07 -14.40 -20.40
N HIS A 2 -15.95 -14.45 -21.41
CA HIS A 2 -15.73 -15.21 -22.64
C HIS A 2 -15.64 -14.19 -23.79
N ILE A 3 -14.55 -14.23 -24.55
CA ILE A 3 -14.28 -13.30 -25.66
C ILE A 3 -13.97 -14.14 -26.90
N GLU A 4 -14.70 -13.92 -27.97
CA GLU A 4 -14.41 -14.52 -29.27
C GLU A 4 -13.55 -13.56 -30.08
N ILE A 5 -12.38 -14.02 -30.51
CA ILE A 5 -11.44 -13.23 -31.32
C ILE A 5 -11.35 -13.90 -32.69
N PRO A 6 -11.71 -13.21 -33.78
CA PRO A 6 -11.60 -13.75 -35.12
C PRO A 6 -10.12 -13.75 -35.53
N GLY A 7 -9.51 -14.93 -35.59
CA GLY A 7 -8.13 -15.11 -36.04
C GLY A 7 -7.18 -15.63 -34.95
N MET A 8 -6.36 -16.61 -35.34
CA MET A 8 -5.41 -17.27 -34.43
C MET A 8 -4.30 -16.32 -33.97
N GLU A 9 -3.82 -15.47 -34.87
CA GLU A 9 -2.71 -14.56 -34.60
C GLU A 9 -3.12 -13.45 -33.63
N GLU A 10 -4.31 -12.87 -33.83
CA GLU A 10 -4.94 -11.89 -32.95
C GLU A 10 -5.17 -12.47 -31.55
N THR A 11 -5.67 -13.71 -31.49
CA THR A 11 -5.86 -14.43 -30.23
C THR A 11 -4.53 -14.60 -29.49
N LEU A 12 -3.48 -14.99 -30.21
CA LEU A 12 -2.14 -15.17 -29.65
C LEU A 12 -1.53 -13.86 -29.16
N ASN A 13 -1.69 -12.77 -29.90
CA ASN A 13 -1.20 -11.44 -29.53
C ASN A 13 -1.90 -10.91 -28.26
N ILE A 14 -3.21 -11.12 -28.16
CA ILE A 14 -3.98 -10.74 -26.96
C ILE A 14 -3.56 -11.59 -25.77
N ALA A 15 -3.47 -12.91 -25.91
CA ALA A 15 -3.02 -13.79 -24.82
C ALA A 15 -1.63 -13.41 -24.29
N ARG A 16 -0.68 -13.12 -25.20
CA ARG A 16 0.68 -12.69 -24.85
C ARG A 16 0.73 -11.37 -24.11
N SER A 17 -0.01 -10.35 -24.59
CA SER A 17 -0.06 -9.03 -23.94
C SER A 17 -0.72 -9.10 -22.57
N VAL A 18 -1.83 -9.86 -22.44
CA VAL A 18 -2.47 -10.11 -21.14
C VAL A 18 -1.52 -10.81 -20.19
N GLN A 19 -0.84 -11.87 -20.63
CA GLN A 19 0.12 -12.59 -19.80
C GLN A 19 1.24 -11.67 -19.30
N ALA A 20 1.81 -10.85 -20.19
CA ALA A 20 2.86 -9.90 -19.84
C ALA A 20 2.40 -8.84 -18.83
N LEU A 21 1.15 -8.38 -18.92
CA LEU A 21 0.59 -7.34 -18.04
C LEU A 21 -0.03 -7.92 -16.75
N SER A 22 -0.35 -9.21 -16.72
CA SER A 22 -0.97 -9.88 -15.56
C SER A 22 0.05 -10.56 -14.64
N ALA A 23 1.23 -10.90 -15.15
CA ALA A 23 2.30 -11.58 -14.40
C ALA A 23 3.32 -10.60 -13.80
N LEU A 24 2.83 -9.54 -13.14
CA LEU A 24 3.70 -8.58 -12.47
C LEU A 24 4.09 -9.11 -11.09
N ASP A 25 5.06 -10.03 -11.03
CA ASP A 25 5.65 -10.50 -9.77
C ASP A 25 6.39 -9.36 -9.03
N SER A 26 6.82 -8.35 -9.78
CA SER A 26 7.47 -7.17 -9.24
C SER A 26 6.45 -6.09 -8.88
N ILE A 27 6.36 -5.77 -7.59
CA ILE A 27 5.50 -4.70 -7.08
C ILE A 27 5.79 -3.34 -7.73
N THR A 28 7.03 -3.11 -8.17
CA THR A 28 7.45 -1.86 -8.83
C THR A 28 6.85 -1.66 -10.21
N LEU A 29 6.35 -2.73 -10.83
CA LEU A 29 5.66 -2.66 -12.12
C LEU A 29 4.15 -2.51 -11.94
N SER A 30 3.63 -2.58 -10.71
CA SER A 30 2.20 -2.44 -10.46
C SER A 30 1.70 -1.02 -10.74
N TYR A 31 0.41 -0.92 -11.04
CA TYR A 31 -0.25 0.32 -11.47
C TYR A 31 0.06 1.57 -10.60
N PRO A 32 0.10 1.49 -9.25
CA PRO A 32 0.42 2.64 -8.41
C PRO A 32 1.80 3.27 -8.66
N PHE A 33 2.76 2.52 -9.19
CA PHE A 33 4.13 2.99 -9.45
C PHE A 33 4.29 3.59 -10.84
N PHE A 34 3.46 3.15 -11.81
CA PHE A 34 3.56 3.58 -13.21
C PHE A 34 2.59 4.73 -13.56
N PHE A 35 1.35 4.68 -13.07
CA PHE A 35 0.34 5.65 -13.46
C PHE A 35 0.49 6.97 -12.71
N ARG A 36 0.73 8.06 -13.46
CA ARG A 36 0.80 9.44 -12.95
C ARG A 36 -0.33 10.26 -13.58
N PRO A 37 -1.48 10.40 -12.90
CA PRO A 37 -2.59 11.19 -13.42
C PRO A 37 -2.18 12.66 -13.58
N SER A 38 -2.35 13.24 -14.76
CA SER A 38 -1.93 14.64 -15.04
C SER A 38 -2.69 15.70 -14.23
N LYS A 39 -3.88 15.36 -13.70
CA LYS A 39 -4.74 16.25 -12.92
C LYS A 39 -4.57 16.10 -11.40
N TYR A 40 -3.76 15.14 -10.96
CA TYR A 40 -3.55 14.84 -9.55
C TYR A 40 -2.06 14.86 -9.27
N THR A 41 -1.60 15.90 -8.58
CA THR A 41 -0.34 15.84 -7.86
C THR A 41 -0.61 15.10 -6.55
N LEU A 42 0.38 14.39 -6.02
CA LEU A 42 0.38 14.12 -4.58
C LEU A 42 0.29 15.51 -3.93
N GLY A 43 -0.82 15.82 -3.26
CA GLY A 43 -1.00 17.08 -2.55
C GLY A 43 -0.05 17.14 -1.35
N GLU A 44 -0.56 17.43 -0.16
CA GLU A 44 0.25 17.37 1.07
C GLU A 44 0.59 15.93 1.55
N GLY A 45 0.49 14.94 0.67
CA GLY A 45 0.87 13.56 0.91
C GLY A 45 -0.19 12.68 1.57
N TRP A 46 0.25 11.56 2.14
CA TRP A 46 -0.56 10.65 2.96
C TRP A 46 -1.07 11.38 4.22
N PRO A 47 -2.27 11.09 4.74
CA PRO A 47 -2.88 11.83 5.84
C PRO A 47 -1.92 12.02 7.04
N ARG A 48 -1.89 13.26 7.53
CA ARG A 48 -1.12 13.73 8.69
C ARG A 48 -1.70 13.32 10.05
N ASP A 49 -2.77 12.53 10.05
CA ASP A 49 -3.28 11.91 11.27
C ASP A 49 -2.33 10.78 11.65
N THR A 50 -1.21 11.17 12.24
CA THR A 50 -0.20 10.25 12.71
C THR A 50 -0.72 9.52 13.95
N MET A 51 -0.16 8.34 14.23
CA MET A 51 -0.52 7.54 15.39
C MET A 51 -0.45 8.34 16.71
N GLU A 52 0.45 9.30 16.78
CA GLU A 52 0.64 10.24 17.89
C GLU A 52 -0.62 11.08 18.13
N ASN A 53 -1.22 11.66 17.08
CA ASN A 53 -2.44 12.45 17.21
C ASN A 53 -3.61 11.62 17.74
N PHE A 54 -3.68 10.35 17.35
CA PHE A 54 -4.67 9.42 17.88
C PHE A 54 -4.36 9.06 19.34
N PHE A 55 -3.11 8.79 19.67
CA PHE A 55 -2.68 8.47 21.03
C PHE A 55 -2.95 9.61 22.02
N TYR A 56 -2.71 10.87 21.65
CA TYR A 56 -3.00 12.01 22.53
C TYR A 56 -4.47 12.11 22.95
N LYS A 57 -5.41 11.68 22.08
CA LYS A 57 -6.83 11.63 22.43
C LYS A 57 -7.10 10.57 23.49
N ILE A 58 -6.45 9.41 23.39
CA ILE A 58 -6.58 8.31 24.36
C ILE A 58 -5.90 8.66 25.67
N GLN A 59 -4.71 9.26 25.63
CA GLN A 59 -3.95 9.66 26.81
C GLN A 59 -4.74 10.64 27.68
N ALA A 60 -5.53 11.52 27.07
CA ALA A 60 -6.42 12.43 27.81
C ALA A 60 -7.48 11.70 28.67
N GLU A 61 -7.77 10.43 28.36
CA GLU A 61 -8.75 9.60 29.07
C GLU A 61 -8.09 8.59 30.04
N THR A 62 -6.79 8.29 29.87
CA THR A 62 -6.09 7.28 30.66
C THR A 62 -4.56 7.45 30.69
N ASP A 63 -3.98 7.41 31.89
CA ASP A 63 -2.52 7.45 32.11
C ASP A 63 -1.86 6.05 32.17
N PHE A 64 -2.63 4.98 31.93
CA PHE A 64 -2.13 3.60 32.02
C PHE A 64 -1.40 3.11 30.78
N TRP A 65 -1.41 3.89 29.70
CA TRP A 65 -0.86 3.50 28.41
C TRP A 65 0.16 4.53 27.95
N ARG A 66 1.22 4.05 27.28
CA ARG A 66 2.24 4.88 26.64
C ARG A 66 2.45 4.47 25.19
N LEU A 67 2.87 5.44 24.38
CA LEU A 67 3.38 5.18 23.04
C LEU A 67 4.85 4.74 23.15
N SER A 68 5.17 3.56 22.63
CA SER A 68 6.52 2.97 22.68
C SER A 68 7.13 2.89 21.29
N GLU A 69 8.43 3.17 21.20
CA GLU A 69 9.24 3.11 19.98
C GLU A 69 10.06 1.81 19.90
N VAL A 70 9.69 0.80 20.70
CA VAL A 70 10.43 -0.46 20.81
C VAL A 70 10.53 -1.22 19.47
N ASN A 71 9.61 -0.97 18.53
CA ASN A 71 9.58 -1.57 17.21
C ASN A 71 9.99 -0.61 16.10
N GLU A 72 10.68 0.50 16.40
CA GLU A 72 10.99 1.56 15.42
C GLU A 72 11.74 1.02 14.19
N GLU A 73 12.70 0.13 14.41
CA GLU A 73 13.48 -0.55 13.37
C GLU A 73 12.85 -1.86 12.87
N PHE A 74 11.60 -2.15 13.25
CA PHE A 74 10.88 -3.39 12.89
C PHE A 74 11.57 -4.69 13.34
N ARG A 75 12.50 -4.61 14.30
CA ARG A 75 13.32 -5.75 14.77
C ARG A 75 12.57 -6.72 15.67
N ILE A 76 11.55 -6.25 16.39
CA ILE A 76 10.76 -7.08 17.30
C ILE A 76 9.66 -7.81 16.53
N CYS A 77 8.91 -7.07 15.72
CA CYS A 77 7.86 -7.64 14.88
C CYS A 77 7.75 -6.87 13.55
N PRO A 78 8.23 -7.46 12.43
CA PRO A 78 8.22 -6.79 11.13
C PRO A 78 6.84 -6.47 10.56
N SER A 79 5.81 -7.16 11.01
CA SER A 79 4.42 -6.94 10.58
C SER A 79 3.68 -5.92 11.45
N TYR A 80 4.28 -5.45 12.54
CA TYR A 80 3.70 -4.42 13.40
C TYR A 80 4.19 -3.03 13.02
N PRO A 81 3.46 -1.97 13.39
CA PRO A 81 3.91 -0.60 13.18
C PRO A 81 5.19 -0.29 13.96
N SER A 82 5.90 0.76 13.55
CA SER A 82 7.13 1.23 14.20
C SER A 82 6.91 1.69 15.65
N LYS A 83 5.75 2.27 15.93
CA LYS A 83 5.32 2.66 17.27
C LYS A 83 4.14 1.82 17.72
N VAL A 84 4.11 1.44 18.99
CA VAL A 84 3.06 0.57 19.56
C VAL A 84 2.60 1.11 20.90
N ILE A 85 1.29 0.99 21.17
CA ILE A 85 0.72 1.41 22.46
C ILE A 85 0.84 0.22 23.42
N VAL A 86 1.47 0.46 24.56
CA VAL A 86 1.73 -0.54 25.59
C VAL A 86 1.42 0.04 26.98
N PRO A 87 1.22 -0.80 28.01
CA PRO A 87 1.13 -0.31 29.38
C PRO A 87 2.41 0.41 29.84
#